data_AF-A0A946RGD6-F1
#
_entry.id   AF-A0A946RGD6-F1
#
_cell.length_a   1.000
_cell.length_b   1.000
_cell.length_c   1.000
_cell.angle_alpha   90.00
_cell.angle_beta   90.00
_cell.angle_gamma   90.00
#
_symmetry.space_group_name_H-M   'P 1'
#
loop_
_entity.id
_entity.type
_entity.pdbx_description
1 polymer ?
#
loop_
_entity_poly.entity_id
_entity_poly.type
_entity_poly.pdbx_seq_one_letter_code
_entity_poly.pdbx_strand_id
1 'polypeptide(L)'
;MFKFDPKNVDDFANKIKDIMPESLKSSKEEMQKTLKSGAEGVLQKLDLVSREEYDIQVALLNKCQEKIDELEAKISELETKNS
;
A
#
# COMPACT_ATOMS: atom_id res chain seq x y z
N MET A 1 2.15 5.40 5.66
CA MET A 1 1.29 4.65 6.60
C MET A 1 0.37 3.81 5.73
N PHE A 2 0.31 2.50 5.95
CA PHE A 2 -0.51 1.57 5.16
C PHE A 2 -1.97 2.05 5.20
N LYS A 3 -2.45 2.72 4.14
CA LYS A 3 -3.85 3.12 4.03
C LYS A 3 -4.61 1.91 3.50
N PHE A 4 -5.25 1.19 4.42
CA PHE A 4 -6.22 0.16 4.09
C PHE A 4 -7.38 0.83 3.36
N ASP A 5 -7.52 0.61 2.05
CA ASP A 5 -8.65 1.13 1.29
C ASP A 5 -9.79 0.09 1.33
N PRO A 6 -10.94 0.39 1.97
CA PRO A 6 -12.04 -0.57 2.10
C PRO A 6 -12.62 -1.02 0.76
N LYS A 7 -12.46 -0.23 -0.31
CA LYS A 7 -12.89 -0.65 -1.66
C LYS A 7 -12.08 -1.84 -2.18
N ASN A 8 -10.81 -1.94 -1.82
CA ASN A 8 -9.98 -3.09 -2.19
C ASN A 8 -10.40 -4.36 -1.44
N VAL A 9 -11.01 -4.22 -0.26
CA VAL A 9 -11.54 -5.34 0.53
C VAL A 9 -12.88 -5.81 -0.04
N ASP A 10 -13.74 -4.89 -0.45
CA ASP A 10 -15.01 -5.24 -1.10
C ASP A 10 -14.78 -5.89 -2.47
N ASP A 11 -13.86 -5.37 -3.28
CA ASP A 11 -13.48 -5.99 -4.56
C ASP A 11 -12.83 -7.36 -4.37
N PHE A 12 -12.10 -7.56 -3.26
CA PHE A 12 -11.56 -8.85 -2.86
C PHE A 12 -12.67 -9.84 -2.49
N ALA A 13 -13.62 -9.41 -1.66
CA ALA A 13 -14.75 -10.23 -1.25
C ALA A 13 -15.63 -10.62 -2.45
N ASN A 14 -15.82 -9.71 -3.41
CA ASN A 14 -16.57 -9.96 -4.63
C ASN A 14 -15.84 -10.91 -5.57
N LYS A 15 -14.54 -10.73 -5.81
CA LYS A 15 -13.75 -11.67 -6.62
C LYS A 15 -13.68 -13.07 -6.00
N ILE A 16 -13.62 -13.18 -4.67
CA ILE A 16 -13.69 -14.47 -3.99
C ILE A 16 -15.05 -15.15 -4.20
N LYS A 17 -16.15 -14.38 -4.14
CA LYS A 17 -17.49 -14.90 -4.44
C LYS A 17 -17.64 -15.33 -5.90
N ASP A 18 -17.09 -14.57 -6.84
CA ASP A 18 -17.20 -14.85 -8.28
C ASP A 18 -16.40 -16.09 -8.70
N ILE A 19 -15.30 -16.39 -8.00
CA ILE A 19 -14.46 -17.57 -8.26
C ILE A 19 -14.95 -18.81 -7.48
N MET A 20 -16.05 -18.71 -6.71
CA MET A 20 -16.59 -19.81 -5.92
C MET A 20 -17.63 -20.62 -6.72
N PRO A 21 -17.29 -21.83 -7.24
CA PRO A 21 -18.28 -22.69 -7.86
C PRO A 21 -19.30 -23.22 -6.82
N GLU A 22 -20.57 -23.27 -7.24
CA GLU A 22 -21.70 -23.80 -6.45
C GLU A 22 -21.45 -25.24 -5.91
N SER A 23 -20.56 -25.99 -6.55
CA SER A 23 -20.13 -27.35 -6.16
C SER A 23 -19.24 -27.42 -4.91
N LEU A 24 -18.68 -26.29 -4.43
CA LEU A 24 -17.78 -26.27 -3.27
C LEU A 24 -18.50 -26.23 -1.90
N LYS A 25 -19.83 -26.18 -1.88
CA LYS A 25 -20.62 -26.21 -0.63
C LYS A 25 -20.45 -27.52 0.16
N SER A 26 -19.97 -28.61 -0.47
CA SER A 26 -19.87 -29.95 0.13
C SER A 26 -18.47 -30.34 0.66
N SER A 27 -17.38 -29.73 0.16
CA SER A 27 -16.01 -30.10 0.53
C SER A 27 -15.27 -28.92 1.16
N LYS A 28 -15.29 -28.86 2.50
CA LYS A 28 -14.59 -27.81 3.29
C LYS A 28 -13.11 -27.65 2.95
N GLU A 29 -12.41 -28.75 2.67
CA GLU A 29 -10.98 -28.71 2.31
C GLU A 29 -10.72 -28.04 0.96
N GLU A 30 -11.57 -28.31 -0.03
CA GLU A 30 -11.44 -27.75 -1.37
C GLU A 30 -11.82 -26.27 -1.39
N MET A 31 -12.81 -25.87 -0.58
CA MET A 31 -13.12 -24.47 -0.28
C MET A 31 -11.93 -23.76 0.38
N GLN A 32 -11.31 -24.35 1.40
CA GLN A 32 -10.17 -23.76 2.10
C GLN A 32 -8.98 -23.56 1.16
N LYS A 33 -8.74 -24.51 0.24
CA LYS A 33 -7.68 -24.42 -0.76
C LYS A 33 -7.93 -23.29 -1.76
N THR A 34 -9.15 -23.19 -2.31
CA THR A 34 -9.52 -22.12 -3.26
C THR A 34 -9.48 -20.74 -2.62
N LEU A 35 -9.95 -20.60 -1.38
CA LEU A 35 -9.88 -19.35 -0.62
C LEU A 35 -8.44 -18.93 -0.35
N LYS A 36 -7.58 -19.87 0.04
CA LYS A 36 -6.15 -19.61 0.27
C LYS A 36 -5.46 -19.15 -1.01
N SER A 37 -5.67 -19.85 -2.13
CA SER A 37 -5.09 -19.46 -3.42
C SER A 37 -5.64 -18.14 -3.95
N GLY A 38 -6.92 -17.84 -3.71
CA GLY A 38 -7.52 -16.54 -4.02
C GLY A 38 -6.92 -15.41 -3.18
N ALA A 39 -6.72 -15.64 -1.88
CA ALA A 39 -6.04 -14.69 -1.00
C ALA A 39 -4.59 -14.46 -1.41
N GLU A 40 -3.83 -15.52 -1.70
CA GLU A 40 -2.44 -15.43 -2.18
C GLU A 40 -2.36 -14.66 -3.51
N GLY A 41 -3.26 -14.94 -4.46
CA GLY A 41 -3.30 -14.26 -5.75
C GLY A 41 -3.72 -12.79 -5.66
N VAL A 42 -4.49 -12.39 -4.65
CA VAL A 42 -4.82 -10.98 -4.42
C VAL A 42 -3.72 -10.27 -3.65
N LEU A 43 -3.10 -10.91 -2.66
CA LEU A 43 -1.92 -10.36 -1.99
C LEU A 43 -0.79 -10.09 -2.99
N GLN A 44 -0.59 -10.94 -4.00
CA GLN A 44 0.35 -10.69 -5.10
C GLN A 44 -0.05 -9.54 -6.04
N LYS A 45 -1.34 -9.20 -6.12
CA LYS A 45 -1.86 -8.11 -6.96
C LYS A 45 -1.92 -6.77 -6.23
N LEU A 46 -1.86 -6.79 -4.89
CA LEU A 46 -1.58 -5.60 -4.12
C LEU A 46 -0.11 -5.27 -4.36
N ASP A 47 0.20 -4.00 -4.69
CA ASP A 47 1.57 -3.51 -4.82
C ASP A 47 2.21 -3.45 -3.42
N LEU A 48 2.46 -4.64 -2.86
CA LEU A 48 2.96 -4.83 -1.52
C LEU A 48 4.42 -4.42 -1.50
N VAL A 49 4.68 -3.16 -1.14
CA VAL A 49 6.01 -2.75 -0.75
C VAL A 49 6.39 -3.47 0.53
N SER A 50 7.59 -4.00 0.58
CA SER A 50 8.15 -4.54 1.81
C SER A 50 8.18 -3.43 2.87
N ARG A 51 8.13 -3.83 4.15
CA ARG A 51 8.26 -2.86 5.25
C ARG A 51 9.56 -2.06 5.16
N GLU A 52 10.64 -2.71 4.69
CA GLU A 52 11.94 -2.08 4.48
C GLU A 52 11.89 -0.99 3.39
N GLU A 53 11.28 -1.25 2.24
CA GLU A 53 11.11 -0.25 1.18
C GLU A 53 10.26 0.94 1.64
N TYR A 54 9.22 0.68 2.43
CA TYR A 54 8.41 1.74 3.04
C TYR A 54 9.24 2.62 3.97
N ASP A 55 10.05 2.02 4.86
CA ASP A 55 10.87 2.76 5.81
C ASP A 55 11.95 3.59 5.09
N ILE A 56 12.52 3.07 3.98
CA ILE A 56 13.44 3.82 3.11
C ILE A 56 12.75 5.05 2.48
N GLN A 57 11.53 4.89 1.97
CA GLN A 57 10.78 6.00 1.37
C GLN A 57 10.45 7.09 2.39
N VAL A 58 10.09 6.70 3.62
CA VAL A 58 9.85 7.66 4.71
C VAL A 58 11.13 8.42 5.06
N ALA A 59 12.26 7.72 5.15
CA ALA A 59 13.55 8.36 5.43
C ALA A 59 13.95 9.35 4.32
N LEU A 60 13.76 8.97 3.05
CA LEU A 60 13.99 9.86 1.90
C LEU A 60 13.09 11.10 1.95
N LEU A 61 11.80 10.92 2.27
CA LEU A 61 10.87 12.03 2.38
C LEU A 61 11.29 13.03 3.47
N ASN A 62 11.67 12.55 4.65
CA ASN A 62 12.16 13.40 5.73
C ASN A 62 13.39 14.21 5.30
N LYS A 63 14.34 13.58 4.61
CA LYS A 63 15.52 14.26 4.09
C LYS A 63 15.19 15.33 3.04
N CYS A 64 14.19 15.06 2.19
CA CYS A 64 13.70 16.08 1.25
C CYS A 64 13.09 17.26 1.98
N GLN A 65 12.32 17.00 3.05
CA GLN A 65 11.70 18.06 3.86
C GLN A 65 12.76 18.93 4.54
N GLU A 66 13.77 18.34 5.18
CA GLU A 66 14.91 19.07 5.75
C GLU A 66 15.60 19.97 4.72
N LYS A 67 15.80 19.45 3.50
CA LYS A 67 16.46 20.20 2.42
C LYS A 67 15.60 21.34 1.88
N ILE A 68 14.27 21.19 1.90
CA ILE A 68 13.34 22.28 1.57
C ILE A 68 13.47 23.38 2.61
N ASP A 69 13.42 23.03 3.89
CA ASP A 69 13.54 24.00 4.99
C ASP A 69 14.88 24.77 4.93
N GLU A 70 15.98 24.09 4.63
CA GLU A 70 17.29 24.73 4.42
C GLU A 70 17.29 25.72 3.24
N LEU A 71 16.62 25.37 2.14
CA LEU A 71 16.54 26.22 0.96
C LEU A 71 15.65 27.44 1.22
N GLU A 72 14.53 27.25 1.91
CA GLU A 72 13.63 28.34 2.34
C GLU A 72 14.35 29.33 3.26
N ALA A 73 15.17 28.82 4.20
CA ALA A 73 16.00 29.65 5.06
C ALA A 73 17.03 30.46 4.25
N LYS A 74 17.73 29.82 3.31
CA LYS A 74 18.71 30.51 2.44
C LYS A 74 18.05 31.59 1.57
N ILE A 75 16.86 31.31 1.04
CA ILE A 75 16.11 32.29 0.26
C ILE A 75 15.74 33.49 1.15
N SER A 76 15.20 33.24 2.34
CA SER A 76 14.83 34.29 3.29
C SER A 76 16.02 35.17 3.69
N GLU A 77 17.19 34.59 3.93
CA GLU A 77 18.42 35.33 4.20
C GLU A 77 18.83 36.21 3.01
N LEU A 78 18.74 35.70 1.78
CA LEU A 78 19.07 36.44 0.58
C LEU A 78 18.08 37.57 0.29
N GLU A 79 16.78 37.35 0.52
CA GLU A 79 15.74 38.37 0.39
C GLU A 79 15.91 39.50 1.42
N THR A 80 16.29 39.15 2.65
CA THR A 80 16.57 40.12 3.72
C THR A 80 17.85 40.94 3.43
N LYS A 81 18.83 40.34 2.76
CA LYS A 81 20.10 40.99 2.43
C LYS A 81 20.04 41.88 1.17
N ASN A 82 19.07 41.63 0.29
CA ASN A 82 18.85 42.40 -0.94
C ASN A 82 17.72 43.46 -0.80
N SER A 83 17.09 43.56 0.38
CA SER A 83 16.16 44.63 0.75
C SER A 83 16.85 45.67 1.63
#